data_AF-A0A9E3WQ84-F1
#
_entry.id   AF-A0A9E3WQ84-F1
#
_cell.length_a   1.000
_cell.length_b   1.000
_cell.length_c   1.000
_cell.angle_alpha   90.00
_cell.angle_beta   90.00
_cell.angle_gamma   90.00
#
_symmetry.space_group_name_H-M   'P 1'
#
loop_
_entity.id
_entity.type
_entity.pdbx_description
1 polymer ?
#
loop_
_entity_poly.entity_id
_entity_poly.type
_entity_poly.pdbx_seq_one_letter_code
_entity_poly.pdbx_strand_id
1 'polypeptide(L)'
;MTEPFEPYREWLGIEPHEMPVDHYRLLGVRRFEDDPTVIAAAADHRMLHVRSHQTGRRAVYTQKLLNELAAAKVCLLNPGSKASYDQVLQAVFFTPDAPPPIGQIAIAPFTINSQDLEVVVDDSSEDFEEEFEEQSGSNLWFVSGVIAFVLLLVTVSTVAYRLRMAKQREMQADDWQSPQIGASTLDDLNYEESEPILLYQEANGSINLDASFAQLHGPSIGLAISGNVDVIDAWESMDDWVSWAFKVVKLPPQGVFQVRVTYAARVEADGGSFVIAIGDQEKVCDVRGTGEVVTDEYFIAVPSSGVHTLAVRAKSKPSQRLMTLKSVNLAFE
;
A
#
# COMPACT_ATOMS: atom_id res chain seq x y z
N MET A 1 -14.77 1.42 -35.39
CA MET A 1 -15.08 2.27 -34.22
C MET A 1 -14.53 1.54 -33.01
N THR A 2 -13.55 2.12 -32.32
CA THR A 2 -12.92 1.48 -31.16
C THR A 2 -13.86 1.67 -29.98
N GLU A 3 -14.35 0.59 -29.38
CA GLU A 3 -15.15 0.68 -28.15
C GLU A 3 -14.32 1.37 -27.05
N PRO A 4 -14.95 2.21 -26.20
CA PRO A 4 -14.27 2.80 -25.05
C PRO A 4 -13.75 1.69 -24.14
N PHE A 5 -12.52 1.86 -23.63
CA PHE A 5 -11.89 0.89 -22.75
C PHE A 5 -12.66 0.82 -21.41
N GLU A 6 -13.12 -0.37 -21.04
CA GLU A 6 -13.87 -0.61 -19.80
C GLU A 6 -13.00 -1.37 -18.78
N PRO A 7 -12.38 -0.68 -17.79
CA PRO A 7 -11.39 -1.29 -16.90
C PRO A 7 -11.96 -2.41 -16.02
N TYR A 8 -13.22 -2.29 -15.57
CA TYR A 8 -13.90 -3.32 -14.77
C TYR A 8 -14.14 -4.60 -15.57
N ARG A 9 -14.55 -4.49 -16.84
CA ARG A 9 -14.77 -5.63 -17.71
C ARG A 9 -13.45 -6.29 -18.12
N GLU A 10 -12.51 -5.47 -18.60
CA GLU A 10 -11.26 -5.97 -19.19
C GLU A 10 -10.26 -6.52 -18.17
N TRP A 11 -10.19 -5.98 -16.94
CA TRP A 11 -9.23 -6.44 -15.92
C TRP A 11 -9.88 -7.20 -14.77
N LEU A 12 -11.11 -6.84 -14.42
CA LEU A 12 -11.79 -7.43 -13.27
C LEU A 12 -12.85 -8.45 -13.67
N GLY A 13 -13.13 -8.63 -14.97
CA GLY A 13 -14.18 -9.53 -15.44
C GLY A 13 -15.55 -9.22 -14.82
N ILE A 14 -15.81 -7.94 -14.58
CA ILE A 14 -17.09 -7.42 -14.06
C ILE A 14 -17.80 -6.75 -15.23
N GLU A 15 -18.91 -7.34 -15.65
CA GLU A 15 -19.69 -6.81 -16.76
C GLU A 15 -20.47 -5.54 -16.36
N PRO A 16 -20.74 -4.60 -17.29
CA PRO A 16 -21.45 -3.36 -16.96
C PRO A 16 -22.82 -3.56 -16.31
N HIS A 17 -23.51 -4.67 -16.61
CA HIS A 17 -24.81 -5.01 -16.03
C HIS A 17 -24.72 -5.53 -14.58
N GLU A 18 -23.52 -5.84 -14.09
CA GLU A 18 -23.27 -6.21 -12.69
C GLU A 18 -23.08 -4.99 -11.78
N MET A 19 -23.06 -3.78 -12.33
CA MET A 19 -22.88 -2.53 -11.58
C MET A 19 -24.21 -2.04 -10.99
N PRO A 20 -24.23 -1.54 -9.74
CA PRO A 20 -23.10 -1.34 -8.83
C PRO A 20 -22.64 -2.65 -8.16
N VAL A 21 -21.32 -2.88 -8.13
CA VAL A 21 -20.73 -4.05 -7.46
C VAL A 21 -20.52 -3.83 -5.97
N ASP A 22 -20.72 -4.90 -5.19
CA ASP A 22 -20.34 -4.93 -3.78
C ASP A 22 -18.85 -5.24 -3.59
N HIS A 23 -18.34 -5.02 -2.37
CA HIS A 23 -16.92 -5.23 -2.03
C HIS A 23 -16.48 -6.69 -2.25
N TYR A 24 -17.37 -7.67 -2.05
CA TYR A 24 -17.04 -9.09 -2.27
C TYR A 24 -16.85 -9.39 -3.75
N ARG A 25 -17.77 -8.90 -4.61
CA ARG A 25 -17.66 -9.04 -6.07
C ARG A 25 -16.44 -8.30 -6.61
N LEU A 26 -16.11 -7.15 -6.04
CA LEU A 26 -14.95 -6.36 -6.41
C LEU A 26 -13.63 -7.07 -6.08
N LEU A 27 -13.53 -7.77 -4.93
CA LEU A 27 -12.37 -8.60 -4.59
C LEU A 27 -12.39 -9.97 -5.27
N GLY A 28 -13.52 -10.38 -5.87
CA GLY A 28 -13.66 -11.69 -6.51
C GLY A 28 -13.81 -12.84 -5.51
N VAL A 29 -14.34 -12.57 -4.32
CA VAL A 29 -14.64 -13.59 -3.29
C VAL A 29 -16.15 -13.83 -3.17
N ARG A 30 -16.53 -14.90 -2.47
CA ARG A 30 -17.93 -15.18 -2.16
C ARG A 30 -18.51 -14.04 -1.32
N ARG A 31 -19.76 -13.64 -1.60
CA ARG A 31 -20.48 -12.69 -0.74
C ARG A 31 -20.59 -13.26 0.68
N PHE A 32 -20.34 -12.42 1.68
CA PHE A 32 -20.26 -12.82 3.10
C PHE A 32 -19.18 -13.88 3.37
N GLU A 33 -18.04 -13.83 2.66
CA GLU A 33 -16.87 -14.60 3.07
C GLU A 33 -16.44 -14.20 4.49
N ASP A 34 -16.13 -15.18 5.32
CA ASP A 34 -15.82 -15.00 6.74
C ASP A 34 -14.35 -15.26 7.05
N ASP A 35 -13.63 -16.00 6.20
CA ASP A 35 -12.21 -16.24 6.38
C ASP A 35 -11.38 -14.99 5.97
N PRO A 36 -10.74 -14.29 6.93
CA PRO A 36 -9.93 -13.12 6.63
C PRO A 36 -8.73 -13.45 5.75
N THR A 37 -8.22 -14.68 5.80
CA THR A 37 -7.09 -15.13 4.98
C THR A 37 -7.48 -15.20 3.51
N VAL A 38 -8.68 -15.71 3.21
CA VAL A 38 -9.22 -15.77 1.86
C VAL A 38 -9.47 -14.36 1.30
N ILE A 39 -10.04 -13.47 2.12
CA ILE A 39 -10.28 -12.07 1.75
C ILE A 39 -8.97 -11.35 1.44
N ALA A 40 -7.97 -11.49 2.31
CA ALA A 40 -6.66 -10.85 2.14
C ALA A 40 -5.96 -11.35 0.86
N ALA A 41 -5.89 -12.67 0.68
CA ALA A 41 -5.23 -13.27 -0.48
C ALA A 41 -5.90 -12.88 -1.81
N ALA A 42 -7.24 -12.84 -1.84
CA ALA A 42 -7.98 -12.43 -3.04
C ALA A 42 -7.78 -10.94 -3.36
N ALA A 43 -7.79 -10.08 -2.34
CA ALA A 43 -7.51 -8.65 -2.51
C ALA A 43 -6.10 -8.41 -3.06
N ASP A 44 -5.09 -9.08 -2.48
CA ASP A 44 -3.71 -8.95 -2.91
C ASP A 44 -3.53 -9.40 -4.36
N HIS A 45 -4.14 -10.53 -4.73
CA HIS A 45 -4.10 -11.02 -6.11
C HIS A 45 -4.77 -10.05 -7.10
N ARG A 46 -5.94 -9.51 -6.76
CA ARG A 46 -6.65 -8.50 -7.57
C ARG A 46 -5.82 -7.24 -7.74
N MET A 47 -5.27 -6.71 -6.66
CA MET A 47 -4.45 -5.49 -6.69
C MET A 47 -3.18 -5.72 -7.52
N LEU A 48 -2.51 -6.86 -7.37
CA LEU A 48 -1.35 -7.22 -8.17
C LEU A 48 -1.68 -7.28 -9.67
N HIS A 49 -2.82 -7.87 -10.04
CA HIS A 49 -3.26 -7.93 -11.43
C HIS A 49 -3.48 -6.54 -12.02
N VAL A 50 -4.21 -5.67 -11.32
CA VAL A 50 -4.46 -4.29 -11.77
C VAL A 50 -3.16 -3.50 -11.87
N ARG A 51 -2.20 -3.72 -10.95
CA ARG A 51 -0.87 -3.08 -11.00
C ARG A 51 -0.04 -3.44 -12.21
N SER A 52 -0.22 -4.64 -12.77
CA SER A 52 0.47 -5.03 -14.02
C SER A 52 0.15 -4.09 -15.19
N HIS A 53 -0.93 -3.31 -15.09
CA HIS A 53 -1.36 -2.32 -16.07
C HIS A 53 -0.95 -0.87 -15.75
N GLN A 54 -0.15 -0.63 -14.69
CA GLN A 54 0.34 0.70 -14.30
C GLN A 54 1.30 1.36 -15.30
N THR A 55 1.75 0.63 -16.32
CA THR A 55 2.61 1.19 -17.37
C THR A 55 1.90 1.18 -18.72
N GLY A 56 2.09 2.24 -19.51
CA GLY A 56 1.52 2.37 -20.85
C GLY A 56 0.19 3.13 -20.90
N ARG A 57 -0.50 3.07 -22.04
CA ARG A 57 -1.65 3.94 -22.39
C ARG A 57 -2.87 3.82 -21.48
N ARG A 58 -2.96 2.77 -20.65
CA ARG A 58 -4.10 2.49 -19.76
C ARG A 58 -3.78 2.71 -18.27
N ALA A 59 -2.56 3.15 -17.94
CA ALA A 59 -2.13 3.37 -16.56
C ALA A 59 -3.05 4.30 -15.75
N VAL A 60 -3.67 5.28 -16.43
CA VAL A 60 -4.59 6.24 -15.83
C VAL A 60 -5.81 5.57 -15.15
N TYR A 61 -6.24 4.39 -15.62
CA TYR A 61 -7.39 3.68 -15.06
C TYR A 61 -7.04 2.87 -13.81
N THR A 62 -5.75 2.61 -13.58
CA THR A 62 -5.28 1.75 -12.51
C THR A 62 -5.52 2.36 -11.13
N GLN A 63 -5.26 3.66 -10.97
CA GLN A 63 -5.32 4.29 -9.64
C GLN A 63 -6.71 4.17 -9.02
N LYS A 64 -7.77 4.47 -9.79
CA LYS A 64 -9.16 4.35 -9.32
C LYS A 64 -9.48 2.92 -8.88
N LEU A 65 -9.14 1.92 -9.69
CA LEU A 65 -9.42 0.52 -9.35
C LEU A 65 -8.64 0.05 -8.12
N LEU A 66 -7.38 0.48 -7.97
CA LEU A 66 -6.59 0.15 -6.78
C LEU A 66 -7.18 0.77 -5.52
N ASN A 67 -7.66 2.01 -5.61
CA ASN A 67 -8.36 2.69 -4.52
C ASN A 67 -9.60 1.89 -4.11
N GLU A 68 -10.47 1.52 -5.06
CA GLU A 68 -11.69 0.77 -4.75
C GLU A 68 -11.40 -0.63 -4.18
N LEU A 69 -10.41 -1.35 -4.73
CA LEU A 69 -9.98 -2.65 -4.24
C LEU A 69 -9.43 -2.57 -2.81
N ALA A 70 -8.63 -1.55 -2.52
CA ALA A 70 -8.06 -1.35 -1.20
C ALA A 70 -9.16 -0.98 -0.18
N ALA A 71 -10.14 -0.15 -0.58
CA ALA A 71 -11.28 0.20 0.28
C ALA A 71 -12.12 -1.04 0.64
N ALA A 72 -12.36 -1.93 -0.33
CA ALA A 72 -13.01 -3.21 -0.10
C ALA A 72 -12.21 -4.10 0.86
N LYS A 73 -10.88 -4.18 0.69
CA LYS A 73 -9.99 -4.95 1.56
C LYS A 73 -10.07 -4.47 3.02
N VAL A 74 -9.96 -3.16 3.27
CA VAL A 74 -10.05 -2.62 4.65
C VAL A 74 -11.43 -2.87 5.26
N CYS A 75 -12.49 -2.61 4.51
CA CYS A 75 -13.85 -2.84 4.99
C CYS A 75 -14.05 -4.30 5.41
N LEU A 76 -13.61 -5.25 4.58
CA LEU A 76 -13.87 -6.67 4.80
C LEU A 76 -12.89 -7.35 5.77
N LEU A 77 -11.69 -6.81 5.97
CA LEU A 77 -10.72 -7.33 6.96
C LEU A 77 -10.89 -6.73 8.36
N ASN A 78 -11.57 -5.59 8.48
CA ASN A 78 -11.90 -5.01 9.79
C ASN A 78 -13.24 -5.58 10.29
N PRO A 79 -13.28 -6.34 11.41
CA PRO A 79 -14.50 -7.02 11.85
C PRO A 79 -15.69 -6.09 12.10
N GLY A 80 -15.47 -4.89 12.65
CA GLY A 80 -16.53 -3.92 12.92
C GLY A 80 -17.08 -3.28 11.64
N SER A 81 -16.18 -2.94 10.71
CA SER A 81 -16.55 -2.39 9.40
C SER A 81 -17.28 -3.43 8.56
N LYS A 82 -16.78 -4.67 8.51
CA LYS A 82 -17.42 -5.80 7.83
C LYS A 82 -18.81 -6.06 8.37
N ALA A 83 -18.99 -6.14 9.69
CA ALA A 83 -20.31 -6.39 10.28
C ALA A 83 -21.33 -5.30 9.93
N SER A 84 -20.91 -4.03 9.96
CA SER A 84 -21.78 -2.90 9.57
C SER A 84 -22.13 -2.94 8.09
N TYR A 85 -21.15 -3.26 7.25
CA TYR A 85 -21.32 -3.41 5.81
C TYR A 85 -22.25 -4.58 5.46
N ASP A 86 -22.08 -5.73 6.12
CA ASP A 86 -22.87 -6.93 5.93
C ASP A 86 -24.33 -6.70 6.30
N GLN A 87 -24.60 -5.93 7.36
CA GLN A 87 -25.97 -5.54 7.72
C GLN A 87 -26.63 -4.70 6.63
N VAL A 88 -25.92 -3.73 6.05
CA VAL A 88 -26.43 -2.91 4.94
C VAL A 88 -26.67 -3.79 3.72
N LEU A 89 -25.71 -4.64 3.37
CA LEU A 89 -25.81 -5.52 2.21
C LEU A 89 -26.96 -6.53 2.38
N GLN A 90 -27.15 -7.07 3.58
CA GLN A 90 -28.27 -7.94 3.90
C GLN A 90 -29.60 -7.18 3.80
N ALA A 91 -29.70 -5.95 4.30
CA ALA A 91 -30.92 -5.16 4.14
C ALA A 91 -31.27 -4.91 2.66
N VAL A 92 -30.26 -4.68 1.81
CA VAL A 92 -30.46 -4.47 0.36
C VAL A 92 -30.92 -5.75 -0.36
N PHE A 93 -30.44 -6.93 0.05
CA PHE A 93 -30.75 -8.21 -0.61
C PHE A 93 -31.89 -9.01 0.05
N PHE A 94 -32.23 -8.72 1.31
CA PHE A 94 -33.19 -9.49 2.11
C PHE A 94 -34.38 -8.68 2.63
N THR A 95 -34.62 -7.42 2.24
CA THR A 95 -35.91 -6.77 2.56
C THR A 95 -37.06 -7.52 1.91
N PRO A 96 -37.96 -8.15 2.71
CA PRO A 96 -39.27 -8.55 2.23
C PRO A 96 -40.15 -7.29 2.22
N ASP A 97 -40.96 -7.12 1.19
CA ASP A 97 -41.94 -6.04 1.13
C ASP A 97 -42.88 -6.06 2.36
N ALA A 98 -43.12 -4.89 2.98
CA ALA A 98 -44.16 -4.52 3.98
C ALA A 98 -43.82 -4.54 5.53
N PRO A 99 -44.56 -3.78 6.39
CA PRO A 99 -44.09 -2.80 7.39
C PRO A 99 -44.09 -3.34 8.86
N PRO A 100 -43.67 -2.57 9.90
CA PRO A 100 -43.21 -3.16 11.16
C PRO A 100 -44.35 -3.54 12.11
N PRO A 101 -44.19 -4.59 12.93
CA PRO A 101 -44.85 -4.69 14.21
C PRO A 101 -43.88 -4.43 15.36
N ILE A 102 -44.29 -3.49 16.21
CA ILE A 102 -43.78 -3.26 17.55
C ILE A 102 -43.90 -4.55 18.38
N GLY A 103 -42.82 -4.91 19.06
CA GLY A 103 -42.84 -5.76 20.25
C GLY A 103 -42.66 -7.25 20.01
N GLN A 104 -41.48 -7.78 20.36
CA GLN A 104 -41.32 -8.69 21.48
C GLN A 104 -39.84 -9.07 21.64
N ILE A 105 -39.28 -8.70 22.78
CA ILE A 105 -38.07 -9.30 23.34
C ILE A 105 -38.44 -10.74 23.71
N ALA A 106 -37.72 -11.73 23.19
CA ALA A 106 -37.72 -13.09 23.71
C ALA A 106 -36.27 -13.58 23.78
N ILE A 107 -35.73 -13.55 25.00
CA ILE A 107 -34.47 -14.19 25.38
C ILE A 107 -34.77 -15.69 25.54
N ALA A 108 -33.91 -16.55 24.98
CA ALA A 108 -33.82 -17.94 25.39
C ALA A 108 -32.34 -18.36 25.50
N PRO A 109 -31.99 -19.20 26.49
CA PRO A 109 -30.61 -19.42 26.94
C PRO A 109 -29.93 -20.53 26.14
N PHE A 110 -28.64 -20.39 25.85
CA PHE A 110 -27.82 -21.51 25.39
C PHE A 110 -26.86 -21.96 26.48
N THR A 111 -27.14 -23.16 26.97
CA THR A 111 -26.34 -24.02 27.85
C THR A 111 -25.01 -24.35 27.19
N ILE A 112 -23.89 -24.00 27.83
CA ILE A 112 -22.57 -24.51 27.45
C ILE A 112 -22.43 -25.88 28.12
N ASN A 113 -22.36 -26.92 27.29
CA ASN A 113 -22.07 -28.27 27.73
C ASN A 113 -20.54 -28.45 27.72
N SER A 114 -19.98 -28.80 28.87
CA SER A 114 -18.56 -29.03 29.10
C SER A 114 -18.28 -30.53 29.04
N GLN A 115 -17.43 -30.96 28.09
CA GLN A 115 -16.66 -32.20 28.22
C GLN A 115 -15.50 -32.27 27.22
N ASP A 116 -14.35 -32.63 27.79
CA ASP A 116 -13.19 -33.32 27.21
C ASP A 116 -12.08 -32.49 26.53
N LEU A 117 -11.22 -31.96 27.41
CA LEU A 117 -9.82 -31.59 27.15
C LEU A 117 -8.94 -32.69 27.75
N GLU A 118 -8.29 -33.48 26.89
CA GLU A 118 -7.22 -34.41 27.28
C GLU A 118 -5.89 -33.81 26.83
N VAL A 119 -5.01 -33.58 27.81
CA VAL A 119 -3.69 -32.96 27.66
C VAL A 119 -2.67 -34.07 27.39
N VAL A 120 -2.00 -34.01 26.24
CA VAL A 120 -0.78 -34.79 26.00
C VAL A 120 0.40 -33.83 26.06
N VAL A 121 1.23 -34.03 27.08
CA VAL A 121 2.58 -33.47 27.22
C VAL A 121 3.51 -34.36 26.39
N ASP A 122 4.29 -33.78 25.50
CA ASP A 122 5.48 -34.44 24.97
C ASP A 122 6.70 -33.54 25.13
N ASP A 123 7.76 -34.18 25.59
CA ASP A 123 8.99 -33.69 26.17
C ASP A 123 10.12 -34.16 25.26
N SER A 124 10.86 -33.23 24.67
CA SER A 124 12.24 -33.50 24.22
C SER A 124 12.91 -32.21 23.75
N SER A 125 13.87 -31.78 24.56
CA SER A 125 14.99 -30.95 24.18
C SER A 125 16.03 -31.80 23.44
N GLU A 126 16.49 -31.35 22.27
CA GLU A 126 17.78 -31.77 21.74
C GLU A 126 18.64 -30.54 21.42
N ASP A 127 19.75 -30.47 22.16
CA ASP A 127 20.91 -29.63 21.90
C ASP A 127 21.50 -29.98 20.53
N PHE A 128 21.87 -28.95 19.76
CA PHE A 128 22.68 -29.14 18.57
C PHE A 128 23.98 -28.33 18.71
N GLU A 129 25.03 -29.03 19.13
CA GLU A 129 26.42 -28.61 18.97
C GLU A 129 26.84 -28.94 17.53
N GLU A 130 27.21 -27.94 16.73
CA GLU A 130 27.84 -28.16 15.43
C GLU A 130 29.37 -28.03 15.56
N GLU A 131 30.01 -29.18 15.36
CA GLU A 131 31.44 -29.43 15.37
C GLU A 131 32.09 -28.89 14.09
N PHE A 132 33.02 -27.94 14.24
CA PHE A 132 33.84 -27.44 13.14
C PHE A 132 35.02 -28.39 12.92
N GLU A 133 35.00 -29.18 11.84
CA GLU A 133 36.19 -29.84 11.34
C GLU A 133 37.00 -28.93 10.41
N GLU A 134 38.22 -28.65 10.85
CA GLU A 134 39.28 -27.96 10.13
C GLU A 134 40.00 -28.98 9.21
N GLN A 135 39.92 -28.81 7.88
CA GLN A 135 40.75 -29.58 6.95
C GLN A 135 41.68 -28.69 6.13
N SER A 136 42.95 -28.74 6.53
CA SER A 136 44.15 -28.22 5.89
C SER A 136 44.39 -28.84 4.51
N GLY A 137 44.72 -28.00 3.53
CA GLY A 137 45.18 -28.43 2.21
C GLY A 137 45.56 -27.25 1.31
N SER A 138 46.86 -26.94 1.28
CA SER A 138 47.53 -25.91 0.47
C SER A 138 46.99 -25.72 -0.95
N ASN A 139 46.82 -24.45 -1.39
CA ASN A 139 47.26 -23.89 -2.68
C ASN A 139 46.89 -22.38 -2.78
N LEU A 140 47.50 -21.54 -1.92
CA LEU A 140 47.44 -20.08 -2.03
C LEU A 140 48.46 -19.57 -3.07
N TRP A 141 48.01 -19.30 -4.31
CA TRP A 141 48.48 -18.18 -5.15
C TRP A 141 47.54 -17.89 -6.36
N PHE A 142 46.66 -18.81 -6.79
CA PHE A 142 45.96 -18.63 -8.09
C PHE A 142 44.52 -18.06 -8.07
N VAL A 143 43.91 -17.74 -6.92
CA VAL A 143 42.47 -17.34 -6.88
C VAL A 143 42.20 -15.84 -7.05
N SER A 144 43.20 -14.95 -6.88
CA SER A 144 43.00 -13.49 -6.95
C SER A 144 42.75 -12.97 -8.38
N GLY A 145 43.34 -13.59 -9.40
CA GLY A 145 43.23 -13.13 -10.79
C GLY A 145 41.87 -13.41 -11.44
N VAL A 146 41.22 -14.53 -11.09
CA VAL A 146 39.95 -14.95 -11.71
C VAL A 146 38.78 -14.10 -11.22
N ILE A 147 38.76 -13.73 -9.95
CA ILE A 147 37.71 -12.88 -9.36
C ILE A 147 37.76 -11.46 -9.94
N ALA A 148 38.96 -10.88 -10.10
CA ALA A 148 39.14 -9.58 -10.73
C ALA A 148 38.73 -9.60 -12.21
N PHE A 149 39.00 -10.68 -12.94
CA PHE A 149 38.61 -10.84 -14.33
C PHE A 149 37.08 -10.95 -14.50
N VAL A 150 36.40 -11.70 -13.63
CA VAL A 150 34.93 -11.81 -13.64
C VAL A 150 34.27 -10.45 -13.32
N LEU A 151 34.77 -9.70 -12.33
CA LEU A 151 34.26 -8.36 -12.02
C LEU A 151 34.51 -7.36 -13.16
N LEU A 152 35.65 -7.46 -13.84
CA LEU A 152 35.96 -6.62 -15.00
C LEU A 152 35.05 -6.95 -16.19
N LEU A 153 34.77 -8.23 -16.45
CA LEU A 153 33.82 -8.62 -17.50
C LEU A 153 32.40 -8.17 -17.21
N VAL A 154 31.95 -8.23 -15.95
CA VAL A 154 30.63 -7.73 -15.55
C VAL A 154 30.54 -6.21 -15.70
N THR A 155 31.55 -5.46 -15.26
CA THR A 155 31.55 -3.99 -15.41
C THR A 155 31.61 -3.57 -16.86
N VAL A 156 32.46 -4.19 -17.69
CA VAL A 156 32.54 -3.92 -19.13
C VAL A 156 31.23 -4.28 -19.83
N SER A 157 30.61 -5.42 -19.49
CA SER A 157 29.30 -5.81 -20.03
C SER A 157 28.20 -4.81 -19.64
N THR A 158 28.20 -4.33 -18.40
CA THR A 158 27.22 -3.35 -17.90
C THR A 158 27.39 -1.99 -18.58
N VAL A 159 28.64 -1.53 -18.77
CA VAL A 159 28.96 -0.28 -19.47
C VAL A 159 28.62 -0.39 -20.96
N ALA A 160 28.93 -1.52 -21.62
CA ALA A 160 28.55 -1.76 -23.01
C ALA A 160 27.03 -1.80 -23.18
N TYR A 161 26.30 -2.40 -22.22
CA TYR A 161 24.84 -2.39 -22.20
C TYR A 161 24.28 -0.97 -22.00
N ARG A 162 24.86 -0.17 -21.09
CA ARG A 162 24.47 1.24 -20.86
C ARG A 162 24.72 2.11 -22.09
N LEU A 163 25.85 1.94 -22.78
CA LEU A 163 26.16 2.66 -24.02
C LEU A 163 25.26 2.22 -25.19
N ARG A 164 24.96 0.92 -25.29
CA ARG A 164 24.02 0.40 -26.29
C ARG A 164 22.60 0.94 -26.06
N MET A 165 22.16 1.04 -24.80
CA MET A 165 20.87 1.63 -24.42
C MET A 165 20.81 3.13 -24.64
N ALA A 166 21.89 3.88 -24.37
CA ALA A 166 21.95 5.31 -24.66
C ALA A 166 21.84 5.59 -26.16
N LYS A 167 22.53 4.80 -26.99
CA LYS A 167 22.45 4.88 -28.45
C LYS A 167 21.06 4.48 -28.99
N GLN A 168 20.37 3.55 -28.33
CA GLN A 168 19.00 3.18 -28.66
C GLN A 168 18.00 4.30 -28.34
N ARG A 169 18.21 5.03 -27.24
CA ARG A 169 17.40 6.21 -26.88
C ARG A 169 17.61 7.38 -27.84
N GLU A 170 18.82 7.57 -28.34
CA GLU A 170 19.13 8.61 -29.34
C GLU A 170 18.49 8.28 -30.70
N MET A 171 18.55 7.02 -31.14
CA MET A 171 17.83 6.55 -32.36
C MET A 171 16.31 6.62 -32.23
N GLN A 172 15.76 6.44 -31.03
CA GLN A 172 14.32 6.52 -30.77
C GLN A 172 13.84 7.97 -30.56
N ALA A 173 14.75 8.92 -30.30
CA ALA A 173 14.44 10.35 -30.19
C ALA A 173 14.40 11.03 -31.57
N ASP A 174 15.25 10.61 -32.52
CA ASP A 174 15.30 11.17 -33.88
C ASP A 174 14.15 10.70 -34.79
N ASP A 175 13.44 9.62 -34.43
CA ASP A 175 12.31 9.08 -35.21
C ASP A 175 10.94 9.68 -34.79
N TRP A 176 10.92 10.60 -33.81
CA TRP A 176 9.71 11.32 -33.41
C TRP A 176 9.45 12.53 -34.30
N GLN A 177 8.83 12.29 -35.46
CA GLN A 177 8.07 13.34 -36.13
C GLN A 177 6.68 13.46 -35.49
N SER A 178 6.43 14.58 -34.80
CA SER A 178 5.13 14.87 -34.17
C SER A 178 4.00 14.90 -35.21
N PRO A 179 2.96 14.05 -35.08
CA PRO A 179 1.75 14.21 -35.88
C PRO A 179 1.03 15.49 -35.42
N GLN A 180 0.85 16.44 -36.34
CA GLN A 180 -0.02 17.60 -36.15
C GLN A 180 -1.48 17.11 -36.14
N ILE A 181 -1.95 16.63 -34.98
CA ILE A 181 -3.37 16.32 -34.77
C ILE A 181 -4.06 17.61 -34.36
N GLY A 182 -5.06 18.00 -35.17
CA GLY A 182 -5.82 19.23 -35.02
C GLY A 182 -6.39 19.42 -33.61
N ALA A 183 -6.26 20.64 -33.12
CA ALA A 183 -6.86 21.12 -31.90
C ALA A 183 -8.40 21.10 -32.01
N SER A 184 -9.00 19.98 -31.67
CA SER A 184 -10.43 19.86 -31.33
C SER A 184 -10.66 18.45 -30.79
N THR A 185 -11.22 18.35 -29.58
CA THR A 185 -11.61 17.14 -28.81
C THR A 185 -10.59 16.53 -27.84
N LEU A 186 -10.00 17.35 -26.96
CA LEU A 186 -9.45 16.90 -25.66
C LEU A 186 -9.93 17.74 -24.47
N ASP A 187 -10.97 18.57 -24.63
CA ASP A 187 -11.47 19.48 -23.58
C ASP A 187 -12.60 18.89 -22.69
N ASP A 188 -13.09 17.67 -22.97
CA ASP A 188 -14.29 17.12 -22.31
C ASP A 188 -14.06 15.85 -21.46
N LEU A 189 -12.81 15.42 -21.23
CA LEU A 189 -12.54 14.47 -20.16
C LEU A 189 -12.38 15.25 -18.86
N ASN A 190 -13.51 15.55 -18.22
CA ASN A 190 -13.54 15.97 -16.83
C ASN A 190 -13.02 14.80 -15.97
N TYR A 191 -11.70 14.74 -15.80
CA TYR A 191 -11.05 13.85 -14.85
C TYR A 191 -11.44 14.30 -13.45
N GLU A 192 -12.50 13.72 -12.90
CA GLU A 192 -12.80 13.85 -11.49
C GLU A 192 -11.57 13.34 -10.72
N GLU A 193 -10.85 14.28 -10.11
CA GLU A 193 -9.80 14.04 -9.14
C GLU A 193 -10.34 13.04 -8.12
N SER A 194 -9.82 11.81 -8.13
CA SER A 194 -10.41 10.72 -7.34
C SER A 194 -10.42 11.12 -5.87
N GLU A 195 -11.61 11.21 -5.28
CA GLU A 195 -11.76 11.62 -3.88
C GLU A 195 -10.85 10.76 -2.97
N PRO A 196 -10.18 11.37 -1.98
CA PRO A 196 -9.32 10.63 -1.07
C PRO A 196 -10.14 9.58 -0.32
N ILE A 197 -9.60 8.37 -0.20
CA ILE A 197 -10.18 7.36 0.67
C ILE A 197 -10.10 7.87 2.11
N LEU A 198 -11.25 7.95 2.77
CA LEU A 198 -11.34 8.40 4.15
C LEU A 198 -11.00 7.23 5.09
N LEU A 199 -9.87 7.33 5.77
CA LEU A 199 -9.42 6.36 6.76
C LEU A 199 -10.08 6.61 8.12
N TYR A 200 -10.52 5.54 8.79
CA TYR A 200 -11.24 5.66 10.05
C TYR A 200 -10.36 5.26 11.23
N GLN A 201 -10.65 5.88 12.37
CA GLN A 201 -10.02 5.54 13.63
C GLN A 201 -10.43 4.13 14.09
N GLU A 202 -9.44 3.33 14.44
CA GLU A 202 -9.61 1.97 14.95
C GLU A 202 -10.25 1.97 16.35
N ALA A 203 -10.73 0.81 16.79
CA ALA A 203 -11.37 0.68 18.11
C ALA A 203 -10.43 1.05 19.29
N ASN A 204 -9.12 0.86 19.12
CA ASN A 204 -8.10 1.27 20.09
C ASN A 204 -7.76 2.77 20.01
N GLY A 205 -8.38 3.52 19.10
CA GLY A 205 -8.12 4.94 18.87
C GLY A 205 -7.00 5.24 17.88
N SER A 206 -6.23 4.24 17.43
CA SER A 206 -5.15 4.46 16.47
C SER A 206 -5.70 4.68 15.05
N ILE A 207 -4.87 5.25 14.16
CA ILE A 207 -5.21 5.44 12.75
C ILE A 207 -4.05 4.93 11.91
N ASN A 208 -4.33 3.94 11.07
CA ASN A 208 -3.36 3.36 10.15
C ASN A 208 -3.43 4.06 8.80
N LEU A 209 -2.38 4.79 8.43
CA LEU A 209 -2.25 5.44 7.12
C LEU A 209 -1.39 4.54 6.23
N ASP A 210 -2.04 3.52 5.65
CA ASP A 210 -1.40 2.56 4.76
C ASP A 210 -1.00 3.22 3.44
N ALA A 211 0.16 2.83 2.90
CA ALA A 211 0.67 3.33 1.64
C ALA A 211 -0.35 3.24 0.49
N SER A 212 -1.10 2.13 0.41
CA SER A 212 -2.09 1.88 -0.65
C SER A 212 -3.21 2.92 -0.74
N PHE A 213 -3.50 3.63 0.36
CA PHE A 213 -4.52 4.68 0.44
C PHE A 213 -3.97 6.08 0.25
N ALA A 214 -2.66 6.20 0.04
CA ALA A 214 -2.03 7.49 -0.16
C ALA A 214 -2.46 8.08 -1.49
N GLN A 215 -2.90 9.32 -1.47
CA GLN A 215 -2.85 10.16 -2.66
C GLN A 215 -1.40 10.51 -2.94
N LEU A 216 -0.96 10.22 -4.15
CA LEU A 216 0.39 10.46 -4.62
C LEU A 216 0.43 11.77 -5.40
N HIS A 217 1.34 12.66 -5.01
CA HIS A 217 1.49 13.97 -5.61
C HIS A 217 2.94 14.20 -6.03
N GLY A 218 3.13 14.73 -7.23
CA GLY A 218 4.46 14.99 -7.79
C GLY A 218 4.82 14.07 -8.95
N PRO A 219 5.96 14.35 -9.61
CA PRO A 219 6.28 13.73 -10.89
C PRO A 219 6.93 12.35 -10.78
N SER A 220 7.47 11.96 -9.62
CA SER A 220 8.25 10.72 -9.47
C SER A 220 7.72 9.76 -8.42
N ILE A 221 6.97 10.28 -7.44
CA ILE A 221 6.40 9.48 -6.35
C ILE A 221 5.57 8.31 -6.89
N GLY A 222 5.70 7.14 -6.25
CA GLY A 222 5.01 5.95 -6.72
C GLY A 222 4.76 4.93 -5.63
N LEU A 223 3.74 4.10 -5.84
CA LEU A 223 3.50 2.90 -5.06
C LEU A 223 4.37 1.76 -5.57
N ALA A 224 4.99 1.04 -4.64
CA ALA A 224 5.77 -0.16 -4.88
C ALA A 224 5.40 -1.24 -3.85
N ILE A 225 5.96 -2.44 -4.03
CA ILE A 225 5.79 -3.56 -3.10
C ILE A 225 7.15 -3.88 -2.49
N SER A 226 7.21 -3.98 -1.16
CA SER A 226 8.38 -4.46 -0.42
C SER A 226 7.98 -5.66 0.42
N GLY A 227 8.26 -6.87 -0.06
CA GLY A 227 7.76 -8.10 0.56
C GLY A 227 6.27 -8.26 0.26
N ASN A 228 5.43 -8.28 1.31
CA ASN A 228 3.96 -8.39 1.18
C ASN A 228 3.24 -7.08 1.57
N VAL A 229 3.95 -5.96 1.63
CA VAL A 229 3.40 -4.68 2.08
C VAL A 229 3.60 -3.63 0.99
N ASP A 230 2.58 -2.80 0.83
CA ASP A 230 2.62 -1.64 -0.04
C ASP A 230 3.49 -0.56 0.57
N VAL A 231 4.33 0.05 -0.26
CA VAL A 231 5.25 1.10 0.16
C VAL A 231 5.21 2.24 -0.84
N ILE A 232 5.53 3.43 -0.35
CA ILE A 232 5.67 4.63 -1.18
C ILE A 232 7.17 4.81 -1.42
N ASP A 233 7.59 4.71 -2.67
CA ASP A 233 8.98 4.81 -3.11
C ASP A 233 9.12 5.90 -4.19
N ALA A 234 10.31 6.01 -4.77
CA ALA A 234 10.62 6.93 -5.86
C ALA A 234 10.42 8.41 -5.51
N TRP A 235 10.72 8.77 -4.25
CA TRP A 235 10.89 10.14 -3.77
C TRP A 235 12.12 10.81 -4.44
N GLU A 236 12.02 11.13 -5.73
CA GLU A 236 13.12 11.59 -6.57
C GLU A 236 13.10 13.11 -6.82
N SER A 237 11.93 13.74 -6.69
CA SER A 237 11.72 15.19 -6.75
C SER A 237 11.48 15.80 -5.37
N MET A 238 11.79 17.09 -5.22
CA MET A 238 11.37 17.87 -4.05
C MET A 238 9.88 18.21 -4.05
N ASP A 239 9.23 18.07 -5.22
CA ASP A 239 7.78 18.24 -5.38
C ASP A 239 7.00 16.94 -5.13
N ASP A 240 7.70 15.85 -4.77
CA ASP A 240 7.07 14.59 -4.39
C ASP A 240 6.54 14.67 -2.96
N TRP A 241 5.27 14.34 -2.80
CA TRP A 241 4.62 14.22 -1.50
C TRP A 241 3.42 13.29 -1.57
N VAL A 242 2.93 12.92 -0.39
CA VAL A 242 1.76 12.05 -0.26
C VAL A 242 0.81 12.58 0.78
N SER A 243 -0.47 12.22 0.65
CA SER A 243 -1.47 12.56 1.66
C SER A 243 -2.54 11.51 1.86
N TRP A 244 -3.11 11.51 3.06
CA TRP A 244 -4.25 10.67 3.42
C TRP A 244 -5.34 11.54 4.04
N ALA A 245 -6.59 11.29 3.66
CA ALA A 245 -7.73 11.78 4.42
C ALA A 245 -8.06 10.78 5.53
N PHE A 246 -8.32 11.27 6.73
CA PHE A 246 -8.70 10.42 7.86
C PHE A 246 -9.70 11.11 8.77
N LYS A 247 -10.51 10.33 9.48
CA LYS A 247 -11.52 10.82 10.42
C LYS A 247 -11.15 10.46 11.85
N VAL A 248 -10.97 11.48 12.67
CA VAL A 248 -10.80 11.36 14.12
C VAL A 248 -12.18 11.39 14.78
N VAL A 249 -12.53 10.30 15.47
CA VAL A 249 -13.78 10.22 16.24
C VAL A 249 -13.52 10.66 17.67
N LYS A 250 -12.43 10.19 18.26
CA LYS A 250 -12.00 10.47 19.63
C LYS A 250 -10.59 11.06 19.60
N LEU A 251 -10.40 12.17 20.29
CA LEU A 251 -9.08 12.75 20.50
C LEU A 251 -8.35 12.07 21.66
N PRO A 252 -7.01 11.93 21.59
CA PRO A 252 -6.20 11.55 22.74
C PRO A 252 -6.44 12.53 23.89
N PRO A 253 -6.29 12.11 25.17
CA PRO A 253 -6.51 12.99 26.32
C PRO A 253 -5.70 14.29 26.26
N GLN A 254 -4.51 14.23 25.64
CA GLN A 254 -3.59 15.35 25.50
C GLN A 254 -3.81 16.15 24.20
N GLY A 255 -4.72 15.73 23.31
CA GLY A 255 -4.96 16.36 22.01
C GLY A 255 -3.82 16.18 20.99
N VAL A 256 -2.86 15.31 21.30
CA VAL A 256 -1.65 15.05 20.51
C VAL A 256 -1.58 13.57 20.20
N PHE A 257 -1.38 13.23 18.93
CA PHE A 257 -1.09 11.86 18.52
C PHE A 257 0.41 11.65 18.48
N GLN A 258 0.84 10.46 18.91
CA GLN A 258 2.17 9.98 18.59
C GLN A 258 2.15 9.42 17.17
N VAL A 259 2.97 9.96 16.28
CA VAL A 259 3.09 9.51 14.90
C VAL A 259 4.29 8.59 14.78
N ARG A 260 4.04 7.32 14.48
CA ARG A 260 5.08 6.33 14.16
C ARG A 260 5.25 6.28 12.65
N VAL A 261 6.45 6.60 12.17
CA VAL A 261 6.79 6.54 10.75
C VAL A 261 7.80 5.43 10.54
N THR A 262 7.40 4.41 9.78
CA THR A 262 8.28 3.30 9.41
C THR A 262 8.74 3.47 7.98
N TYR A 263 10.05 3.50 7.78
CA TYR A 263 10.66 3.69 6.47
C TYR A 263 11.99 2.94 6.38
N ALA A 264 12.53 2.83 5.18
CA ALA A 264 13.92 2.45 4.95
C ALA A 264 14.56 3.50 4.05
N ALA A 265 15.78 3.90 4.36
CA ALA A 265 16.53 4.86 3.55
C ALA A 265 17.95 4.35 3.34
N ARG A 266 18.49 4.53 2.14
CA ARG A 266 19.87 4.13 1.84
C ARG A 266 20.86 5.04 2.57
N VAL A 267 22.10 4.57 2.74
CA VAL A 267 23.15 5.32 3.43
C VAL A 267 23.41 6.69 2.82
N GLU A 268 23.27 6.83 1.51
CA GLU A 268 23.46 8.13 0.84
C GLU A 268 22.33 9.13 1.13
N ALA A 269 21.16 8.66 1.59
CA ALA A 269 20.04 9.50 1.95
C ALA A 269 20.11 10.02 3.39
N ASP A 270 21.12 9.61 4.16
CA ASP A 270 21.33 10.06 5.54
C ASP A 270 21.51 11.59 5.62
N GLY A 271 20.92 12.21 6.65
CA GLY A 271 20.85 13.68 6.76
C GLY A 271 19.81 14.34 5.85
N GLY A 272 18.99 13.54 5.15
CA GLY A 272 17.76 14.01 4.53
C GLY A 272 16.70 14.35 5.57
N SER A 273 15.61 14.98 5.14
CA SER A 273 14.49 15.30 6.03
C SER A 273 13.18 15.38 5.26
N PHE A 274 12.09 15.16 5.99
CA PHE A 274 10.73 15.30 5.51
C PHE A 274 9.89 16.07 6.53
N VAL A 275 8.68 16.46 6.13
CA VAL A 275 7.70 17.12 6.99
C VAL A 275 6.44 16.27 7.05
N ILE A 276 5.96 16.03 8.25
CA ILE A 276 4.60 15.54 8.51
C ILE A 276 3.73 16.76 8.82
N ALA A 277 2.61 16.91 8.13
CA ALA A 277 1.72 18.05 8.30
C ALA A 277 0.26 17.62 8.48
N ILE A 278 -0.46 18.25 9.41
CA ILE A 278 -1.91 18.15 9.60
C ILE A 278 -2.47 19.56 9.78
N GLY A 279 -3.20 20.07 8.78
CA GLY A 279 -3.61 21.48 8.75
C GLY A 279 -2.39 22.40 8.82
N ASP A 280 -2.40 23.32 9.78
CA ASP A 280 -1.28 24.25 10.04
C ASP A 280 -0.17 23.66 10.92
N GLN A 281 -0.35 22.45 11.46
CA GLN A 281 0.65 21.79 12.30
C GLN A 281 1.66 21.08 11.41
N GLU A 282 2.94 21.40 11.58
CA GLU A 282 4.04 20.75 10.87
C GLU A 282 5.07 20.21 11.85
N LYS A 283 5.60 19.02 11.52
CA LYS A 283 6.71 18.40 12.22
C LYS A 283 7.79 18.03 11.21
N VAL A 284 8.97 18.62 11.38
CA VAL A 284 10.17 18.24 10.62
C VAL A 284 10.76 16.98 11.22
N CYS A 285 11.08 16.03 10.35
CA CYS A 285 11.55 14.69 10.68
C CYS A 285 12.83 14.41 9.89
N ASP A 286 13.88 13.99 10.59
CA ASP A 286 15.15 13.63 9.95
C ASP A 286 15.09 12.20 9.41
N VAL A 287 15.75 11.97 8.28
CA VAL A 287 15.87 10.64 7.65
C VAL A 287 17.17 10.00 8.10
N ARG A 288 17.06 8.79 8.65
CA ARG A 288 18.18 7.92 9.00
C ARG A 288 18.49 6.97 7.84
N GLY A 289 19.57 7.26 7.12
CA GLY A 289 20.06 6.44 6.02
C GLY A 289 20.87 5.25 6.55
N THR A 290 20.23 4.22 7.09
CA THR A 290 20.94 3.03 7.60
C THR A 290 21.00 1.88 6.60
N GLY A 291 20.17 1.93 5.55
CA GLY A 291 19.88 0.81 4.66
C GLY A 291 18.89 -0.20 5.23
N GLU A 292 18.57 -0.11 6.52
CA GLU A 292 17.64 -0.98 7.22
C GLU A 292 16.28 -0.30 7.42
N VAL A 293 15.30 -1.09 7.84
CA VAL A 293 13.99 -0.56 8.24
C VAL A 293 14.10 0.06 9.61
N VAL A 294 13.62 1.29 9.72
CA VAL A 294 13.57 2.04 10.98
C VAL A 294 12.16 2.53 11.23
N THR A 295 11.80 2.64 12.51
CA THR A 295 10.58 3.31 12.96
C THR A 295 10.99 4.47 13.86
N ASP A 296 10.62 5.68 13.45
CA ASP A 296 10.82 6.89 14.24
C ASP A 296 9.47 7.38 14.78
N GLU A 297 9.52 8.00 15.96
CA GLU A 297 8.33 8.46 16.67
C GLU A 297 8.36 9.98 16.81
N TYR A 298 7.23 10.60 16.49
CA TYR A 298 7.03 12.03 16.56
C TYR A 298 5.70 12.35 17.25
N PHE A 299 5.46 13.62 17.51
CA PHE A 299 4.22 14.07 18.12
C PHE A 299 3.63 15.19 17.26
N ILE A 300 2.33 15.09 16.96
CA ILE A 300 1.59 16.12 16.22
C ILE A 300 0.24 16.36 16.88
N ALA A 301 -0.11 17.63 17.06
CA ALA A 301 -1.41 18.01 17.59
C ALA A 301 -2.48 17.83 16.51
N VAL A 302 -3.64 17.31 16.90
CA VAL A 302 -4.83 17.31 16.05
C VAL A 302 -5.90 18.13 16.76
N PRO A 303 -6.31 19.28 16.20
CA PRO A 303 -7.02 20.31 16.96
C PRO A 303 -8.47 19.93 17.33
N SER A 304 -9.09 19.05 16.55
CA SER A 304 -10.49 18.67 16.73
C SER A 304 -10.75 17.23 16.29
N SER A 305 -11.86 16.66 16.73
CA SER A 305 -12.44 15.52 16.01
C SER A 305 -12.95 15.98 14.63
N GLY A 306 -13.21 15.03 13.73
CA GLY A 306 -13.64 15.30 12.36
C GLY A 306 -12.65 14.79 11.32
N VAL A 307 -12.86 15.23 10.08
CA VAL A 307 -12.03 14.85 8.93
C VAL A 307 -10.81 15.76 8.87
N HIS A 308 -9.65 15.15 8.70
CA HIS A 308 -8.35 15.81 8.57
C HIS A 308 -7.57 15.19 7.42
N THR A 309 -6.53 15.90 6.99
CA THR A 309 -5.57 15.40 6.02
C THR A 309 -4.18 15.38 6.64
N LEU A 310 -3.50 14.24 6.57
CA LEU A 310 -2.09 14.14 6.91
C LEU A 310 -1.31 14.15 5.59
N ALA A 311 -0.31 15.02 5.49
CA ALA A 311 0.63 15.05 4.38
C ALA A 311 2.05 14.71 4.85
N VAL A 312 2.78 14.00 4.00
CA VAL A 312 4.23 13.76 4.16
C VAL A 312 4.94 14.35 2.94
N ARG A 313 5.83 15.31 3.17
CA ARG A 313 6.51 16.09 2.11
C ARG A 313 8.02 15.99 2.24
N ALA A 314 8.74 15.86 1.13
CA ALA A 314 10.20 15.98 1.14
C ALA A 314 10.63 17.40 1.57
N LYS A 315 11.68 17.52 2.40
CA LYS A 315 12.22 18.82 2.83
C LYS A 315 13.70 19.00 2.52
N SER A 316 14.50 17.96 2.68
CA SER A 316 15.88 17.93 2.17
C SER A 316 16.19 16.53 1.64
N LYS A 317 16.95 16.47 0.54
CA LYS A 317 17.22 15.22 -0.18
C LYS A 317 18.69 15.15 -0.61
N PRO A 318 19.58 14.57 0.21
CA PRO A 318 21.02 14.53 -0.07
C PRO A 318 21.39 13.52 -1.17
N SER A 319 20.47 12.65 -1.58
CA SER A 319 20.67 11.67 -2.65
C SER A 319 19.58 11.76 -3.73
N GLN A 320 19.60 10.84 -4.70
CA GLN A 320 18.54 10.78 -5.70
C GLN A 320 17.19 10.41 -5.08
N ARG A 321 17.15 9.53 -4.07
CA ARG A 321 15.91 9.05 -3.43
C ARG A 321 15.91 9.36 -1.95
N LEU A 322 14.84 9.95 -1.45
CA LEU A 322 14.76 10.30 -0.03
C LEU A 322 14.61 9.06 0.87
N MET A 323 13.62 8.22 0.60
CA MET A 323 13.31 7.02 1.39
C MET A 323 12.38 6.07 0.63
N THR A 324 12.14 4.89 1.20
CA THR A 324 10.97 4.06 0.94
C THR A 324 10.10 4.09 2.20
N LEU A 325 8.96 4.78 2.13
CA LEU A 325 8.02 4.94 3.23
C LEU A 325 7.09 3.72 3.29
N LYS A 326 7.09 3.01 4.42
CA LYS A 326 6.33 1.77 4.59
C LYS A 326 4.98 2.00 5.28
N SER A 327 4.98 2.75 6.38
CA SER A 327 3.74 3.02 7.10
C SER A 327 3.83 4.31 7.92
N VAL A 328 2.68 4.95 8.07
CA VAL A 328 2.48 6.01 9.05
C VAL A 328 1.31 5.60 9.95
N ASN A 329 1.53 5.57 11.26
CA ASN A 329 0.49 5.25 12.24
C ASN A 329 0.36 6.41 13.24
N LEU A 330 -0.87 6.86 13.47
CA LEU A 330 -1.19 7.76 14.56
C LEU A 330 -1.62 6.89 15.74
N ALA A 331 -0.74 6.71 16.72
CA ALA A 331 -1.02 5.96 17.93
C ALA A 331 -1.84 6.82 18.92
N PHE A 332 -2.76 6.16 19.60
CA PHE A 332 -3.65 6.75 20.59
C PHE A 332 -3.19 6.30 21.97
N GLU A 333 -2.38 7.15 22.60
CA GLU A 333 -1.78 6.91 23.91
C GLU A 333 -2.16 8.00 24.92
#